data_AF-A0A974TMQ2-F1
#
_entry.id   AF-A0A974TMQ2-F1
#
_cell.length_a   1.000
_cell.length_b   1.000
_cell.length_c   1.000
_cell.angle_alpha   90.00
_cell.angle_beta   90.00
_cell.angle_gamma   90.00
#
_symmetry.space_group_name_H-M   'P 1'
#
loop_
_entity.id
_entity.type
_entity.pdbx_description
1 polymer ?
#
loop_
_entity_poly.entity_id
_entity_poly.type
_entity_poly.pdbx_seq_one_letter_code
_entity_poly.pdbx_strand_id
1 'polypeptide(L)'
;MSQNTLLVSRFDPAIPEVFHAGLRQWAAQDVAGDYSDDEQTLFRSMALAYASSTKPTMRQLYDDVCEMLDEDEKRSGITTPKPLASTFRRLILSLPSDFVDFMRYGQPASRFAILETARPFVEQTRI
;
A
#
# COMPACT_ATOMS: atom_id res chain seq x y z
N MET A 1 -21.32 19.14 -15.62
CA MET A 1 -20.36 18.04 -15.83
C MET A 1 -19.74 17.72 -14.48
N SER A 2 -19.97 16.51 -13.98
CA SER A 2 -19.88 16.12 -12.57
C SER A 2 -18.47 16.06 -12.01
N GLN A 3 -18.32 16.51 -10.75
CA GLN A 3 -17.09 16.53 -9.96
C GLN A 3 -16.56 15.12 -9.56
N ASN A 4 -17.18 14.04 -10.04
CA ASN A 4 -16.84 12.66 -9.68
C ASN A 4 -15.62 12.07 -10.41
N THR A 5 -15.09 12.73 -11.44
CA THR A 5 -13.96 12.19 -12.21
C THR A 5 -12.60 12.46 -11.55
N LEU A 6 -12.53 13.31 -10.51
CA LEU A 6 -11.27 13.73 -9.89
C LEU A 6 -10.77 12.79 -8.78
N LEU A 7 -11.58 11.85 -8.29
CA LEU A 7 -11.18 10.94 -7.21
C LEU A 7 -10.51 9.66 -7.71
N VAL A 8 -10.68 9.28 -8.98
CA VAL A 8 -10.05 8.07 -9.55
C VAL A 8 -8.55 8.28 -9.82
N SER A 9 -8.07 9.53 -9.83
CA SER A 9 -6.68 9.91 -10.11
C SER A 9 -5.72 9.79 -8.90
N ARG A 10 -6.24 9.47 -7.71
CA ARG A 10 -5.43 9.38 -6.46
C ARG A 10 -5.10 7.97 -6.00
N PHE A 11 -5.74 6.95 -6.58
CA PHE A 11 -5.35 5.57 -6.34
C PHE A 11 -4.23 5.23 -7.31
N ASP A 12 -3.15 4.67 -6.76
CA ASP A 12 -1.97 4.20 -7.50
C ASP A 12 -2.33 3.47 -8.80
N PRO A 13 -1.38 3.39 -9.76
CA PRO A 13 -1.56 2.60 -10.97
C PRO A 13 -2.18 1.23 -10.64
N ALA A 14 -3.13 0.79 -11.46
CA ALA A 14 -3.82 -0.47 -11.26
C ALA A 14 -2.81 -1.60 -10.98
N ILE A 15 -3.08 -2.39 -9.92
CA ILE A 15 -2.20 -3.47 -9.49
C ILE A 15 -1.98 -4.43 -10.67
N PRO A 16 -0.73 -4.63 -11.13
CA PRO A 16 -0.46 -5.52 -12.26
C PRO A 16 -0.89 -6.96 -11.98
N GLU A 17 -1.44 -7.62 -13.00
CA GLU A 17 -1.97 -8.99 -12.91
C GLU A 17 -0.95 -10.02 -12.40
N VAL A 18 0.34 -9.80 -12.68
CA VAL A 18 1.43 -10.67 -12.21
C VAL A 18 1.47 -10.80 -10.69
N PHE A 19 0.98 -9.80 -9.93
CA PHE A 19 0.94 -9.83 -8.47
C PHE A 19 -0.36 -10.41 -7.92
N HIS A 20 -1.41 -10.59 -8.71
CA HIS A 20 -2.74 -10.96 -8.22
C HIS A 20 -2.75 -12.29 -7.49
N ALA A 21 -2.04 -13.30 -8.00
CA ALA A 21 -1.97 -14.61 -7.35
C ALA A 21 -1.32 -14.53 -5.96
N GLY A 22 -0.18 -13.83 -5.86
CA GLY A 22 0.53 -13.63 -4.59
C GLY A 22 -0.28 -12.81 -3.59
N LEU A 23 -0.98 -11.77 -4.06
CA LEU A 23 -1.85 -10.96 -3.22
C LEU A 23 -3.09 -11.72 -2.76
N ARG A 24 -3.68 -12.59 -3.59
CA ARG A 24 -4.78 -13.46 -3.14
C ARG A 24 -4.31 -14.44 -2.07
N GLN A 25 -3.14 -15.04 -2.25
CA GLN A 25 -2.56 -15.94 -1.25
C GLN A 25 -2.25 -15.21 0.07
N TRP A 26 -1.71 -13.99 -0.02
CA TRP A 26 -1.48 -13.14 1.14
C TRP A 26 -2.80 -12.75 1.83
N ALA A 27 -3.81 -12.33 1.07
CA ALA A 27 -5.10 -11.92 1.60
C ALA A 27 -5.89 -13.07 2.25
N ALA A 28 -5.62 -14.31 1.85
CA ALA A 28 -6.19 -15.50 2.48
C ALA A 28 -5.57 -15.85 3.85
N GLN A 29 -4.53 -15.14 4.29
CA GLN A 29 -3.94 -15.34 5.62
C GLN A 29 -4.77 -14.63 6.68
N ASP A 30 -5.02 -15.32 7.80
CA ASP A 30 -5.74 -14.74 8.93
C ASP A 30 -4.95 -13.60 9.59
N VAL A 31 -5.66 -12.51 9.87
CA VAL A 31 -5.11 -11.43 10.70
C VAL A 31 -5.23 -11.86 12.15
N ALA A 32 -4.13 -11.84 12.90
CA ALA A 32 -4.12 -12.26 14.29
C ALA A 32 -5.04 -11.40 15.17
N GLY A 33 -6.16 -11.98 15.61
CA GLY A 33 -7.16 -11.36 16.48
C GLY A 33 -8.55 -11.96 16.21
N ASP A 34 -9.55 -11.51 16.97
CA ASP A 34 -10.95 -11.88 16.76
C ASP A 34 -11.64 -10.71 16.06
N TYR A 35 -11.50 -10.66 14.74
CA TYR A 35 -12.01 -9.59 13.89
C TYR A 35 -13.03 -10.11 12.88
N SER A 36 -14.07 -9.33 12.62
CA SER A 36 -15.04 -9.64 11.57
C SER A 36 -14.41 -9.63 10.17
N ASP A 37 -15.08 -10.25 9.19
CA ASP A 37 -14.61 -10.26 7.80
C ASP A 37 -14.46 -8.84 7.22
N ASP A 38 -15.35 -7.93 7.61
CA ASP A 38 -15.33 -6.53 7.20
C ASP A 38 -14.13 -5.78 7.80
N GLU A 39 -13.84 -6.00 9.08
CA GLU A 39 -12.65 -5.44 9.75
C GLU A 39 -11.36 -5.96 9.12
N GLN A 40 -11.27 -7.26 8.88
CA GLN A 40 -10.09 -7.83 8.22
C GLN A 40 -9.94 -7.28 6.80
N THR A 41 -11.04 -7.06 6.09
CA THR A 41 -11.02 -6.43 4.76
C THR A 41 -10.52 -4.99 4.82
N LEU A 42 -10.95 -4.21 5.81
CA LEU A 42 -10.45 -2.85 6.04
C LEU A 42 -8.95 -2.86 6.33
N PHE A 43 -8.49 -3.72 7.25
CA PHE A 43 -7.07 -3.80 7.62
C PHE A 43 -6.19 -4.22 6.46
N ARG A 44 -6.63 -5.19 5.65
CA ARG A 44 -5.91 -5.62 4.44
C ARG A 44 -5.86 -4.50 3.39
N SER A 45 -6.97 -3.80 3.20
CA SER A 45 -7.03 -2.65 2.29
C SER A 45 -6.07 -1.55 2.71
N MET A 46 -6.01 -1.24 4.01
CA MET A 46 -5.06 -0.26 4.52
C MET A 46 -3.62 -0.73 4.50
N ALA A 47 -3.37 -2.02 4.71
CA ALA A 47 -2.04 -2.57 4.55
C ALA A 47 -1.56 -2.46 3.09
N LEU A 48 -2.43 -2.73 2.10
CA LEU A 48 -2.10 -2.58 0.67
C LEU A 48 -1.72 -1.15 0.29
N ALA A 49 -2.30 -0.14 0.94
CA ALA A 49 -1.92 1.26 0.73
C ALA A 49 -0.46 1.54 1.10
N TYR A 50 0.20 0.68 1.88
CA TYR A 50 1.65 0.77 2.09
C TYR A 50 2.47 0.62 0.81
N ALA A 51 1.95 -0.11 -0.18
CA ALA A 51 2.61 -0.25 -1.47
C ALA A 51 2.51 1.03 -2.33
N SER A 52 1.75 2.04 -1.88
CA SER A 52 1.53 3.26 -2.64
C SER A 52 2.81 4.00 -3.03
N SER A 53 2.82 4.57 -4.24
CA SER A 53 3.88 5.45 -4.74
C SER A 53 4.04 6.74 -3.93
N THR A 54 3.01 7.14 -3.18
CA THR A 54 3.06 8.23 -2.19
C THR A 54 3.91 7.87 -0.96
N LYS A 55 4.27 6.60 -0.82
CA LYS A 55 5.17 6.05 0.21
C LYS A 55 4.73 6.40 1.64
N PRO A 56 3.48 6.13 2.02
CA PRO A 56 3.04 6.36 3.39
C PRO A 56 3.86 5.52 4.38
N THR A 57 4.01 6.03 5.59
CA THR A 57 4.64 5.29 6.68
C THR A 57 3.63 4.35 7.33
N MET A 58 4.12 3.25 7.93
CA MET A 58 3.25 2.31 8.67
C MET A 58 2.48 3.02 9.79
N ARG A 59 3.09 4.05 10.41
CA ARG A 59 2.45 4.84 11.46
C ARG A 59 1.28 5.65 10.93
N GLN A 60 1.46 6.33 9.80
CA GLN A 60 0.36 7.09 9.17
C GLN A 60 -0.82 6.18 8.83
N LEU A 61 -0.56 5.02 8.20
CA LEU A 61 -1.63 4.07 7.86
C LEU A 61 -2.35 3.52 9.10
N TYR A 62 -1.64 3.35 10.21
CA TYR A 62 -2.23 2.94 11.47
C TYR A 62 -3.09 4.04 12.10
N ASP A 63 -2.59 5.27 12.09
CA ASP A 63 -3.33 6.43 12.58
C ASP A 63 -4.61 6.62 11.73
N ASP A 64 -4.51 6.52 10.41
CA ASP A 64 -5.63 6.62 9.45
C ASP A 64 -6.69 5.53 9.68
N VAL A 65 -6.30 4.26 9.83
CA VAL A 65 -7.28 3.18 10.07
C VAL A 65 -7.97 3.35 11.42
N CYS A 66 -7.24 3.83 12.44
CA CYS A 66 -7.84 4.11 13.75
C CYS A 66 -8.85 5.27 13.68
N GLU A 67 -8.54 6.32 12.92
CA GLU A 67 -9.44 7.46 12.70
C GLU A 67 -10.70 7.02 11.94
N MET A 68 -10.57 6.21 10.89
CA MET A 68 -11.71 5.67 10.15
C MET A 68 -12.66 4.88 11.05
N LEU A 69 -12.11 4.05 11.95
CA LEU A 69 -12.91 3.30 12.93
C LEU A 69 -13.60 4.22 13.94
N ASP A 70 -12.91 5.26 14.42
CA ASP A 70 -13.48 6.27 15.32
C ASP A 70 -14.61 7.07 14.66
N GLU A 71 -14.49 7.38 13.37
CA GLU A 71 -15.54 8.04 12.61
C GLU A 71 -16.76 7.13 12.39
N ASP A 72 -16.53 5.85 12.10
CA ASP A 72 -17.61 4.89 11.93
C ASP A 72 -18.38 4.69 13.24
N GLU A 73 -17.68 4.52 14.37
CA GLU A 73 -18.30 4.41 15.69
C GLU A 73 -19.15 5.65 16.02
N LYS A 74 -18.66 6.85 15.71
CA LYS A 74 -19.44 8.10 15.91
C LYS A 74 -20.71 8.16 15.06
N ARG A 75 -20.71 7.55 13.87
CA ARG A 75 -21.83 7.58 12.92
C ARG A 75 -22.84 6.46 13.16
N SER A 76 -22.36 5.26 13.41
CA SER A 76 -23.17 4.04 13.57
C SER A 76 -23.57 3.81 15.03
N GLY A 77 -22.81 4.33 15.98
CA GLY A 77 -22.93 4.01 17.41
C GLY A 77 -22.41 2.62 17.77
N ILE A 78 -21.80 1.91 16.82
CA ILE A 78 -21.27 0.56 17.01
C ILE A 78 -19.76 0.67 17.27
N THR A 79 -19.31 0.15 18.41
CA THR A 79 -17.89 0.11 18.74
C THR A 79 -17.20 -1.01 17.97
N THR A 80 -16.30 -0.64 17.06
CA THR A 80 -15.50 -1.59 16.27
C THR A 80 -14.11 -1.77 16.90
N PRO A 81 -13.64 -3.00 17.10
CA PRO A 81 -12.33 -3.24 17.73
C PRO A 81 -11.19 -2.71 16.87
N LYS A 82 -10.33 -1.89 17.49
CA LYS A 82 -9.09 -1.40 16.86
C LYS A 82 -8.02 -2.49 16.86
N PRO A 83 -7.26 -2.66 15.77
CA PRO A 83 -6.16 -3.60 15.76
C PRO A 83 -5.02 -3.11 16.65
N LEU A 84 -4.29 -4.02 17.28
CA LEU A 84 -3.03 -3.65 17.93
C LEU A 84 -2.04 -3.13 16.86
N ALA A 85 -1.33 -2.04 17.17
CA ALA A 85 -0.31 -1.48 16.28
C ALA A 85 0.73 -2.52 15.82
N SER A 86 1.11 -3.45 16.70
CA SER A 86 2.01 -4.56 16.37
C SER A 86 1.41 -5.56 15.39
N THR A 87 0.12 -5.85 15.50
CA THR A 87 -0.62 -6.73 14.60
C THR A 87 -0.72 -6.10 13.22
N PHE A 88 -1.13 -4.83 13.15
CA PHE A 88 -1.23 -4.10 11.90
C PHE A 88 0.15 -3.96 11.21
N ARG A 89 1.19 -3.66 11.98
CA ARG A 89 2.57 -3.65 11.47
C ARG A 89 3.00 -4.99 10.90
N ARG A 90 2.67 -6.10 11.58
CA ARG A 90 3.00 -7.45 11.08
C ARG A 90 2.25 -7.76 9.79
N LEU A 91 0.99 -7.33 9.69
CA LEU A 91 0.21 -7.46 8.46
C LEU A 91 0.89 -6.71 7.30
N ILE A 92 1.30 -5.46 7.49
CA ILE A 92 2.04 -4.71 6.45
C ILE A 92 3.35 -5.44 6.08
N LEU A 93 4.12 -5.89 7.07
CA LEU A 93 5.40 -6.57 6.83
C LEU A 93 5.25 -7.94 6.18
N SER A 94 4.06 -8.54 6.20
CA SER A 94 3.78 -9.81 5.52
C SER A 94 3.46 -9.67 4.04
N LEU A 95 3.30 -8.43 3.54
CA LEU A 95 3.08 -8.20 2.11
C LEU A 95 4.24 -8.74 1.28
N PRO A 96 3.99 -9.23 0.06
CA PRO A 96 5.06 -9.64 -0.84
C PRO A 96 6.00 -8.47 -1.14
N SER A 97 7.29 -8.62 -0.83
CA SER A 97 8.30 -7.56 -1.00
C SER A 97 8.38 -7.08 -2.44
N ASP A 98 8.36 -8.01 -3.40
CA ASP A 98 8.48 -7.69 -4.83
C ASP A 98 7.31 -6.82 -5.30
N PHE A 99 6.12 -7.03 -4.76
CA PHE A 99 4.94 -6.20 -5.01
C PHE A 99 5.12 -4.81 -4.41
N VAL A 100 5.51 -4.73 -3.14
CA VAL A 100 5.73 -3.45 -2.45
C VAL A 100 6.79 -2.64 -3.16
N ASP A 101 7.90 -3.25 -3.55
CA ASP A 101 8.99 -2.59 -4.22
C ASP A 101 8.58 -2.10 -5.61
N PHE A 102 7.90 -2.95 -6.38
CA PHE A 102 7.38 -2.58 -7.69
C PHE A 102 6.43 -1.38 -7.62
N MET A 103 5.50 -1.39 -6.66
CA MET A 103 4.49 -0.32 -6.55
C MET A 103 5.06 0.96 -5.95
N ARG A 104 5.92 0.88 -4.91
CA ARG A 104 6.53 2.06 -4.27
C ARG A 104 7.60 2.72 -5.12
N TYR A 105 8.42 1.93 -5.81
CA TYR A 105 9.63 2.41 -6.47
C TYR A 105 9.57 2.32 -8.00
N GLY A 106 8.56 1.65 -8.55
CA GLY A 106 8.47 1.36 -9.96
C GLY A 106 9.35 0.17 -10.36
N GLN A 107 9.42 -0.11 -11.66
CA GLN A 107 10.32 -1.15 -12.14
C GLN A 107 11.78 -0.75 -11.90
N PRO A 108 12.65 -1.68 -11.45
CA PRO A 108 14.08 -1.43 -11.43
C PRO A 108 14.52 -1.04 -12.84
N ALA A 109 15.16 0.13 -12.96
CA ALA A 109 15.65 0.63 -14.23
C ALA A 109 16.52 -0.44 -14.89
N SER A 110 16.26 -0.74 -16.16
CA SER A 110 17.07 -1.72 -16.89
C SER A 110 18.54 -1.27 -16.86
N ARG A 111 19.49 -2.22 -16.90
CA ARG A 111 20.93 -1.88 -16.95
C ARG A 111 21.24 -0.90 -18.09
N PHE A 112 20.54 -1.01 -19.21
CA PHE A 112 20.64 -0.07 -20.33
C PHE A 112 20.06 1.32 -20.01
N ALA A 113 18.92 1.41 -19.32
CA ALA A 113 18.36 2.69 -18.86
C ALA A 113 19.28 3.37 -17.83
N ILE A 114 19.94 2.61 -16.96
CA ILE A 114 20.96 3.10 -16.03
C ILE A 114 22.17 3.65 -16.81
N LEU A 115 22.65 2.91 -17.82
CA LEU A 115 23.76 3.36 -18.66
C LEU A 115 23.42 4.63 -19.45
N GLU A 116 22.22 4.72 -20.05
CA GLU A 116 21.78 5.92 -20.76
C GLU A 116 21.61 7.12 -19.82
N THR A 117 21.12 6.93 -18.60
CA THR A 117 21.03 8.02 -17.61
C THR A 117 22.39 8.44 -17.06
N ALA A 118 23.36 7.52 -16.98
CA ALA A 118 24.72 7.81 -16.54
C ALA A 118 25.62 8.42 -17.64
N ARG A 119 25.31 8.18 -18.92
CA ARG A 119 26.09 8.61 -20.09
C ARG A 119 26.48 10.10 -20.07
N PRO A 120 25.58 11.06 -19.77
CA PRO A 120 25.93 12.48 -19.78
C PRO A 120 26.97 12.87 -18.73
N PHE A 121 27.03 12.14 -17.61
CA PHE A 121 27.96 12.43 -16.50
C PHE A 121 29.35 11.85 -16.73
N VAL A 122 29.45 10.76 -17.50
CA VAL A 122 30.72 10.12 -17.87
C VAL A 122 31.38 10.83 -19.06
N GLU A 123 30.57 11.32 -20.02
CA GLU A 123 31.07 12.01 -21.20
C GLU A 123 31.60 13.43 -20.90
N GLN A 124 31.13 14.08 -19.83
CA GLN A 124 31.63 15.39 -19.37
C GLN A 124 33.00 15.34 -18.67
N THR A 125 33.52 14.16 -18.34
CA THR A 125 34.81 14.02 -17.63
C THR A 125 36.02 13.91 -18.58
N ARG A 126 35.84 14.11 -19.89
CA ARG A 126 36.95 14.22 -20.85
C ARG A 126 37.22 15.70 -21.18
N ILE A 127 38.01 16.35 -20.32
CA ILE A 127 38.76 17.58 -20.64
C ILE A 127 40.25 17.23 -20.57
#